data_AF-A0A944T2T0-F1
#
_entry.id   AF-A0A944T2T0-F1
#
_cell.length_a   1.000
_cell.length_b   1.000
_cell.length_c   1.000
_cell.angle_alpha   90.00
_cell.angle_beta   90.00
_cell.angle_gamma   90.00
#
_symmetry.space_group_name_H-M   'P 1'
#
loop_
_entity.id
_entity.type
_entity.pdbx_description
1 polymer ?
#
loop_
_entity_poly.entity_id
_entity_poly.type
_entity_poly.pdbx_seq_one_letter_code
_entity_poly.pdbx_strand_id
1 'polypeptide(L)'
;MKKIIFLAFFLTAGVSYAQDLKWDPKTTFDGVFDIDAIHTKDGINYELSASGDAGPYGKAYISYTFTNYNNSMTNGEFTGFAWTQTGENIMKATLQGVFKKEGKIFKMYSFDNTTDNDKIMVVTGIADFVEQTIKFKVATIEE
;
A
#
# COMPACT_ATOMS: atom_id res chain seq x y z
N MET A 1 -8.11 -51.76 -12.32
CA MET A 1 -8.94 -50.57 -12.62
C MET A 1 -8.87 -49.51 -11.53
N LYS A 2 -9.21 -49.79 -10.25
CA LYS A 2 -9.13 -48.79 -9.15
C LYS A 2 -7.74 -48.12 -9.01
N LYS A 3 -6.65 -48.87 -9.14
CA LYS A 3 -5.27 -48.35 -9.05
C LYS A 3 -4.88 -47.39 -10.19
N ILE A 4 -5.50 -47.54 -11.37
CA ILE A 4 -5.25 -46.66 -12.54
C ILE A 4 -5.99 -45.33 -12.37
N ILE A 5 -7.20 -45.37 -11.79
CA ILE A 5 -7.98 -44.16 -11.46
C ILE A 5 -7.25 -43.31 -10.42
N PHE A 6 -6.64 -43.92 -9.40
CA PHE A 6 -5.83 -43.20 -8.41
C PHE A 6 -4.58 -42.54 -9.02
N LEU A 7 -3.95 -43.19 -10.01
CA LEU A 7 -2.77 -42.63 -10.69
C LEU A 7 -3.14 -41.43 -11.59
N ALA A 8 -4.30 -41.49 -12.25
CA ALA A 8 -4.82 -40.37 -13.05
C ALA A 8 -5.17 -39.15 -12.19
N PHE A 9 -5.66 -39.35 -10.96
CA PHE A 9 -5.96 -38.26 -10.02
C PHE A 9 -4.70 -37.55 -9.49
N PHE A 10 -3.57 -38.27 -9.38
CA PHE A 10 -2.29 -37.68 -8.96
C PHE A 10 -1.64 -36.82 -10.05
N LEU A 11 -1.90 -37.11 -11.32
CA LEU A 11 -1.31 -36.39 -12.47
C LEU A 11 -1.95 -35.02 -12.71
N THR A 12 -3.21 -34.80 -12.30
CA THR A 12 -3.91 -33.53 -12.49
C THR A 12 -3.77 -32.56 -11.31
N ALA A 13 -3.31 -33.03 -10.15
CA ALA A 13 -3.17 -32.24 -8.93
C ALA A 13 -1.96 -31.26 -8.94
N GLY A 14 -1.10 -31.32 -9.96
CA GLY A 14 0.14 -30.53 -10.03
C GLY A 14 0.04 -29.18 -10.71
N VAL A 15 -1.08 -28.84 -11.36
CA VAL A 15 -1.23 -27.55 -12.05
C VAL A 15 -1.84 -26.54 -11.08
N SER A 16 -1.00 -26.00 -10.19
CA SER A 16 -1.36 -24.83 -9.41
C SER A 16 -1.13 -23.58 -10.26
N TYR A 17 -2.21 -22.92 -10.66
CA TYR A 17 -2.14 -21.59 -11.23
C TYR A 17 -1.95 -20.60 -10.07
N ALA A 18 -0.71 -20.21 -9.79
CA ALA A 18 -0.47 -19.01 -9.01
C ALA A 18 -0.71 -17.80 -9.92
N GLN A 19 -1.54 -16.86 -9.50
CA GLN A 19 -1.65 -15.57 -10.19
C GLN A 19 -0.59 -14.65 -9.62
N ASP A 20 0.37 -14.28 -10.46
CA ASP A 20 1.28 -13.18 -10.15
C ASP A 20 0.52 -11.86 -10.32
N LEU A 21 0.70 -10.95 -9.37
CA LEU A 21 0.30 -9.56 -9.57
C LEU A 21 1.22 -8.98 -10.64
N LYS A 22 0.67 -8.57 -11.78
CA LYS A 22 1.43 -7.86 -12.80
C LYS A 22 1.36 -6.36 -12.54
N TRP A 23 2.50 -5.70 -12.66
CA TRP A 23 2.58 -4.24 -12.58
C TRP A 23 3.62 -3.76 -13.59
N ASP A 24 3.41 -2.57 -14.15
CA ASP A 24 4.29 -2.03 -15.19
C ASP A 24 5.53 -1.39 -14.52
N PRO A 25 6.74 -1.96 -14.69
CA PRO A 25 7.96 -1.38 -14.12
C PRO A 25 8.26 0.04 -14.64
N LYS A 26 7.76 0.41 -15.82
CA LYS A 26 7.94 1.75 -16.40
C LYS A 26 7.07 2.80 -15.72
N THR A 27 6.00 2.38 -15.06
CA THR A 27 5.15 3.27 -14.24
C THR A 27 5.65 3.40 -12.81
N THR A 28 6.78 2.77 -12.48
CA THR A 28 7.31 2.80 -11.12
C THR A 28 7.88 4.18 -10.79
N PHE A 29 7.47 4.74 -9.65
CA PHE A 29 8.02 5.98 -9.13
C PHE A 29 8.16 5.92 -7.61
N ASP A 30 9.02 6.81 -7.09
CA ASP A 30 9.23 6.97 -5.65
C ASP A 30 8.34 8.11 -5.12
N GLY A 31 7.79 7.92 -3.93
CA GLY A 31 7.16 8.97 -3.13
C GLY A 31 8.00 9.24 -1.88
N VAL A 32 8.30 10.51 -1.59
CA VAL A 32 9.12 10.92 -0.44
C VAL A 32 8.38 11.98 0.34
N PHE A 33 8.02 11.65 1.58
CA PHE A 33 7.17 12.47 2.44
C PHE A 33 7.81 12.67 3.81
N ASP A 34 7.53 13.83 4.38
CA ASP A 34 7.83 14.17 5.76
C ASP A 34 6.52 14.16 6.57
N ILE A 35 6.59 13.62 7.79
CA ILE A 35 5.45 13.53 8.70
C ILE A 35 5.21 14.88 9.34
N ASP A 36 4.04 15.47 9.07
CA ASP A 36 3.67 16.78 9.60
C ASP A 36 3.11 16.65 11.03
N ALA A 37 2.27 15.64 11.27
CA ALA A 37 1.62 15.44 12.56
C ALA A 37 1.17 13.99 12.78
N ILE A 38 1.12 13.60 14.05
CA ILE A 38 0.54 12.33 14.50
C ILE A 38 -0.30 12.62 15.73
N HIS A 39 -1.51 12.06 15.76
CA HIS A 39 -2.37 12.17 16.92
C HIS A 39 -3.21 10.91 17.12
N THR A 40 -3.80 10.79 18.30
CA THR A 40 -4.75 9.74 18.65
C THR A 40 -5.88 10.33 19.49
N LYS A 41 -7.08 9.79 19.35
CA LYS A 41 -8.27 10.21 20.11
C LYS A 41 -8.61 9.21 21.23
N ASP A 42 -8.17 7.97 21.11
CA ASP A 42 -8.54 6.85 21.98
C ASP A 42 -7.33 6.08 22.56
N GLY A 43 -6.10 6.43 22.15
CA GLY A 43 -4.87 5.74 22.53
C GLY A 43 -4.64 4.40 21.81
N ILE A 44 -5.54 4.01 20.89
CA ILE A 44 -5.52 2.74 20.18
C ILE A 44 -5.29 2.97 18.69
N ASN A 45 -6.09 3.87 18.08
CA ASN A 45 -6.01 4.24 16.68
C ASN A 45 -5.18 5.52 16.53
N TYR A 46 -4.38 5.58 15.47
CA TYR A 46 -3.48 6.71 15.22
C TYR A 46 -3.79 7.33 13.87
N GLU A 47 -3.90 8.65 13.85
CA GLU A 47 -4.09 9.46 12.65
C GLU A 47 -2.79 10.22 12.36
N LEU A 48 -2.32 10.13 11.13
CA LEU A 48 -1.08 10.75 10.64
C LEU A 48 -1.39 11.62 9.43
N SER A 49 -0.74 12.78 9.35
CA SER A 49 -0.64 13.59 8.12
C SER A 49 0.81 13.73 7.70
N ALA A 50 1.05 13.73 6.40
CA ALA A 50 2.37 13.94 5.82
C ALA A 50 2.26 14.72 4.50
N SER A 51 3.33 15.41 4.13
CA SER A 51 3.42 16.15 2.89
C SER A 51 4.76 15.90 2.23
N GLY A 52 4.79 15.90 0.89
CA GLY A 52 5.96 15.39 0.18
C GLY A 52 5.84 15.46 -1.33
N ASP A 53 6.82 14.86 -1.99
CA ASP A 53 6.86 14.67 -3.43
C ASP A 53 6.33 13.27 -3.78
N ALA A 54 5.36 13.21 -4.70
CA ALA A 54 4.73 11.98 -5.19
C ALA A 54 5.14 11.69 -6.65
N GLY A 55 6.41 11.95 -6.99
CA GLY A 55 6.99 11.71 -8.30
C GLY A 55 6.26 12.48 -9.41
N PRO A 56 5.64 11.79 -10.39
CA PRO A 56 4.97 12.45 -11.51
C PRO A 56 3.78 13.33 -11.09
N TYR A 57 3.27 13.15 -9.87
CA TYR A 57 2.14 13.93 -9.35
C TYR A 57 2.56 15.19 -8.56
N GLY A 58 3.87 15.44 -8.43
CA GLY A 58 4.41 16.60 -7.73
C GLY A 58 4.11 16.60 -6.24
N LYS A 59 3.90 17.78 -5.67
CA LYS A 59 3.63 17.93 -4.23
C LYS A 59 2.28 17.32 -3.87
N ALA A 60 2.30 16.42 -2.90
CA ALA A 60 1.14 15.70 -2.40
C ALA A 60 1.00 15.85 -0.89
N TYR A 61 -0.23 15.72 -0.43
CA TYR A 61 -0.62 15.71 0.97
C TYR A 61 -1.38 14.42 1.23
N ILE A 62 -0.92 13.67 2.23
CA ILE A 62 -1.48 12.37 2.55
C ILE A 62 -1.91 12.33 4.01
N SER A 63 -2.98 11.60 4.27
CA SER A 63 -3.44 11.28 5.61
C SER A 63 -3.64 9.77 5.75
N TYR A 64 -3.31 9.22 6.90
CA TYR A 64 -3.54 7.83 7.24
C TYR A 64 -4.24 7.71 8.59
N THR A 65 -5.13 6.73 8.70
CA THR A 65 -5.70 6.21 9.94
C THR A 65 -5.25 4.77 10.09
N PHE A 66 -4.41 4.52 11.08
CA PHE A 66 -3.96 3.19 11.45
C PHE A 66 -4.94 2.56 12.44
N THR A 67 -5.37 1.34 12.13
CA THR A 67 -6.26 0.52 12.93
C THR A 67 -5.61 -0.82 13.26
N ASN A 68 -6.15 -1.50 14.27
CA ASN A 68 -5.63 -2.80 14.71
C ASN A 68 -6.78 -3.75 15.04
N TYR A 69 -7.42 -4.30 14.01
CA TYR A 69 -8.61 -5.12 14.21
C TYR A 69 -8.29 -6.52 14.76
N ASN A 70 -7.06 -7.00 14.57
CA ASN A 70 -6.63 -8.31 15.03
C ASN A 70 -5.90 -8.29 16.39
N ASN A 71 -5.84 -7.12 17.05
CA ASN A 71 -5.17 -6.90 18.33
C ASN A 71 -3.68 -7.31 18.34
N SER A 72 -2.98 -7.12 17.22
CA SER A 72 -1.56 -7.43 17.08
C SER A 72 -0.68 -6.27 17.52
N MET A 73 0.44 -6.57 18.20
CA MET A 73 1.43 -5.55 18.56
C MET A 73 2.40 -5.21 17.40
N THR A 74 2.34 -5.94 16.29
CA THR A 74 3.36 -5.90 15.23
C THR A 74 2.82 -5.74 13.82
N ASN A 75 1.50 -5.76 13.63
CA ASN A 75 0.86 -5.52 12.34
C ASN A 75 -0.54 -4.97 12.56
N GLY A 76 -1.15 -4.49 11.48
CA GLY A 76 -2.51 -3.98 11.48
C GLY A 76 -2.85 -3.41 10.10
N GLU A 77 -3.95 -2.68 10.05
CA GLU A 77 -4.52 -2.12 8.83
C GLU A 77 -4.39 -0.60 8.82
N PHE A 78 -4.51 -0.01 7.65
CA PHE A 78 -4.69 1.42 7.52
C PHE A 78 -5.63 1.78 6.37
N THR A 79 -6.29 2.91 6.52
CA THR A 79 -6.95 3.63 5.43
C THR A 79 -6.38 5.04 5.35
N GLY A 80 -6.53 5.70 4.21
CA GLY A 80 -5.96 7.00 4.00
C GLY A 80 -6.49 7.70 2.76
N PHE A 81 -5.95 8.89 2.54
CA PHE A 81 -6.32 9.74 1.42
C PHE A 81 -5.09 10.49 0.93
N ALA A 82 -4.93 10.58 -0.38
CA ALA A 82 -3.95 11.45 -1.01
C ALA A 82 -4.65 12.54 -1.81
N TRP A 83 -4.07 13.72 -1.78
CA TRP A 83 -4.49 14.87 -2.57
C TRP A 83 -3.26 15.55 -3.16
N THR A 84 -3.28 15.78 -4.47
CA THR A 84 -2.22 16.51 -5.18
C THR A 84 -2.84 17.58 -6.07
N GLN A 85 -2.08 18.62 -6.34
CA GLN A 85 -2.46 19.66 -7.29
C GLN A 85 -1.27 20.03 -8.18
N THR A 86 -1.44 19.87 -9.49
CA THR A 86 -0.49 20.31 -10.52
C THR A 86 -1.16 21.35 -11.41
N GLY A 87 -0.82 22.63 -11.20
CA GLY A 87 -1.53 23.73 -11.85
C GLY A 87 -3.00 23.79 -11.42
N GLU A 88 -3.92 23.69 -12.37
CA GLU A 88 -5.37 23.65 -12.12
C GLU A 88 -5.90 22.22 -11.90
N ASN A 89 -5.09 21.19 -12.18
CA ASN A 89 -5.51 19.81 -12.08
C ASN A 89 -5.35 19.30 -10.65
N ILE A 90 -6.45 18.79 -10.10
CA ILE A 90 -6.48 18.13 -8.79
C ILE A 90 -6.59 16.62 -9.00
N MET A 91 -5.74 15.88 -8.30
CA MET A 91 -5.78 14.43 -8.27
C MET A 91 -5.98 13.93 -6.85
N LYS A 92 -6.73 12.84 -6.72
CA LYS A 92 -7.09 12.25 -5.44
C LYS A 92 -6.85 10.75 -5.47
N ALA A 93 -6.56 10.17 -4.32
CA ALA A 93 -6.55 8.72 -4.16
C ALA A 93 -7.07 8.32 -2.78
N THR A 94 -7.74 7.18 -2.71
CA THR A 94 -7.99 6.47 -1.45
C THR A 94 -6.89 5.45 -1.25
N LEU A 95 -6.27 5.47 -0.07
CA LEU A 95 -5.13 4.64 0.25
C LEU A 95 -5.59 3.55 1.22
N GLN A 96 -5.33 2.27 0.93
CA GLN A 96 -5.79 1.20 1.80
C GLN A 96 -4.85 0.02 1.82
N GLY A 97 -4.46 -0.41 3.02
CA GLY A 97 -3.46 -1.45 3.14
C GLY A 97 -3.26 -1.99 4.54
N VAL A 98 -2.15 -2.70 4.67
CA VAL A 98 -1.67 -3.29 5.91
C VAL A 98 -0.25 -2.86 6.20
N PHE A 99 0.11 -2.84 7.47
CA PHE A 99 1.48 -2.58 7.89
C PHE A 99 2.04 -3.73 8.72
N LYS A 100 3.37 -3.83 8.72
CA LYS A 100 4.14 -4.67 9.62
C LYS A 100 5.24 -3.83 10.27
N LYS A 101 5.25 -3.80 11.59
CA LYS A 101 6.28 -3.15 12.39
C LYS A 101 7.51 -4.05 12.50
N GLU A 102 8.68 -3.51 12.17
CA GLU A 102 9.97 -4.18 12.31
C GLU A 102 10.96 -3.24 13.02
N GLY A 103 11.18 -3.46 14.31
CA GLY A 103 11.99 -2.58 15.14
C GLY A 103 11.37 -1.17 15.20
N LYS A 104 12.10 -0.17 14.67
CA LYS A 104 11.66 1.24 14.63
C LYS A 104 10.79 1.60 13.42
N ILE A 105 10.81 0.79 12.36
CA ILE A 105 10.14 1.11 11.10
C ILE A 105 8.82 0.34 10.93
N PHE A 106 7.93 0.92 10.13
CA PHE A 106 6.67 0.32 9.72
C PHE A 106 6.73 0.10 8.21
N LYS A 107 6.77 -1.17 7.80
CA LYS A 107 6.65 -1.56 6.41
C LYS A 107 5.18 -1.54 6.02
N MET A 108 4.83 -0.77 4.99
CA MET A 108 3.47 -0.56 4.52
C MET A 108 3.27 -1.24 3.17
N TYR A 109 2.10 -1.82 2.95
CA TYR A 109 1.69 -2.45 1.71
C TYR A 109 0.25 -2.03 1.41
N SER A 110 -0.01 -1.41 0.27
CA SER A 110 -1.37 -0.97 -0.09
C SER A 110 -1.72 -1.18 -1.56
N PHE A 111 -3.04 -1.19 -1.78
CA PHE A 111 -3.67 -1.03 -3.07
C PHE A 111 -4.45 0.27 -3.04
N ASP A 112 -4.00 1.23 -3.85
CA ASP A 112 -4.53 2.58 -3.82
C ASP A 112 -5.35 2.84 -5.07
N ASN A 113 -6.56 3.37 -4.89
CA ASN A 113 -7.46 3.72 -5.98
C ASN A 113 -7.33 5.21 -6.28
N THR A 114 -7.03 5.56 -7.54
CA THR A 114 -6.71 6.93 -7.94
C THR A 114 -7.72 7.50 -8.91
N THR A 115 -7.87 8.83 -8.93
CA THR A 115 -8.64 9.51 -9.98
C THR A 115 -7.84 9.75 -11.27
N ASP A 116 -6.61 9.22 -11.36
CA ASP A 116 -5.81 9.28 -12.60
C ASP A 116 -6.23 8.16 -13.52
N ASN A 117 -7.23 8.43 -14.37
CA ASN A 117 -7.75 7.45 -15.32
C ASN A 117 -8.12 6.11 -14.65
N ASP A 118 -8.68 6.19 -13.43
CA ASP A 118 -9.11 5.06 -12.60
C ASP A 118 -8.02 4.00 -12.35
N LYS A 119 -6.74 4.39 -12.40
CA LYS A 119 -5.61 3.48 -12.13
C LYS A 119 -5.64 2.98 -10.69
N ILE A 120 -5.38 1.68 -10.55
CA ILE A 120 -5.06 1.04 -9.27
C ILE A 120 -3.55 0.95 -9.13
N MET A 121 -3.04 1.45 -8.01
CA MET A 121 -1.62 1.43 -7.69
C MET A 121 -1.33 0.36 -6.65
N VAL A 122 -0.21 -0.36 -6.83
CA VAL A 122 0.39 -1.18 -5.77
C VAL A 122 1.52 -0.37 -5.12
N VAL A 123 1.53 -0.33 -3.80
CA VAL A 123 2.49 0.47 -3.03
C VAL A 123 3.19 -0.38 -2.00
N THR A 124 4.51 -0.20 -1.91
CA THR A 124 5.30 -0.64 -0.77
C THR A 124 5.96 0.58 -0.13
N GLY A 125 5.95 0.65 1.19
CA GLY A 125 6.43 1.82 1.90
C GLY A 125 7.19 1.51 3.18
N ILE A 126 7.96 2.48 3.63
CA ILE A 126 8.59 2.51 4.94
C ILE A 126 8.21 3.83 5.61
N ALA A 127 7.46 3.75 6.70
CA ALA A 127 7.28 4.85 7.63
C ALA A 127 8.29 4.70 8.79
N ASP A 128 9.12 5.73 9.00
CA ASP A 128 10.01 5.85 10.14
C ASP A 128 9.56 7.05 10.98
N PHE A 129 8.86 6.75 12.07
CA PHE A 129 8.32 7.76 12.97
C PHE A 129 9.39 8.49 13.81
N VAL A 130 10.59 7.91 13.94
CA VAL A 130 11.70 8.55 14.64
C VAL A 130 12.35 9.60 13.74
N GLU A 131 12.56 9.25 12.47
CA GLU A 131 13.10 10.17 11.46
C GLU A 131 12.04 11.08 10.86
N GLN A 132 10.76 10.89 11.21
CA GLN A 132 9.60 11.61 10.68
C GLN A 132 9.48 11.54 9.14
N THR A 133 9.78 10.38 8.55
CA THR A 133 9.72 10.21 7.08
C THR A 133 8.83 9.05 6.67
N ILE A 134 8.25 9.17 5.48
CA ILE A 134 7.57 8.09 4.78
C ILE A 134 8.09 8.01 3.35
N LYS A 135 8.59 6.84 2.95
CA LYS A 135 9.10 6.60 1.60
C LYS A 135 8.32 5.47 0.95
N PHE A 136 7.83 5.71 -0.25
CA PHE A 136 7.04 4.77 -1.03
C PHE A 136 7.73 4.41 -2.34
N LYS A 137 7.51 3.17 -2.77
CA LYS A 137 7.63 2.73 -4.16
C LYS A 137 6.24 2.40 -4.65
N VAL A 138 5.85 3.02 -5.76
CA VAL A 138 4.51 2.94 -6.32
C VAL A 138 4.61 2.41 -7.74
N ALA A 139 3.72 1.51 -8.14
CA ALA A 139 3.58 1.07 -9.53
C ALA A 139 2.09 0.89 -9.88
N THR A 140 1.74 1.06 -11.15
CA THR A 140 0.38 0.77 -11.64
C THR A 140 0.22 -0.72 -11.89
N ILE A 141 -0.90 -1.29 -11.48
CA ILE A 141 -1.26 -2.69 -11.81
C ILE A 141 -1.56 -2.80 -13.30
N GLU A 142 -1.04 -3.85 -13.95
CA GLU A 142 -1.41 -4.20 -15.32
C GLU A 142 -2.64 -5.12 -15.31
N GLU A 143 -3.63 -4.81 -16.14
CA GLU A 143 -4.78 -5.69 -16.42
C GLU A 143 -4.47 -6.73 -17.50
#